data_AF-A0AAD3TNZ5-F1
#
_entry.id   AF-A0AAD3TNZ5-F1
#
_cell.length_a   1.000
_cell.length_b   1.000
_cell.length_c   1.000
_cell.angle_alpha   90.00
_cell.angle_beta   90.00
_cell.angle_gamma   90.00
#
_symmetry.space_group_name_H-M   'P 1'
#
loop_
_entity.id
_entity.type
_entity.pdbx_description
1 polymer ?
#
loop_
_entity_poly.entity_id
_entity_poly.type
_entity_poly.pdbx_seq_one_letter_code
_entity_poly.pdbx_strand_id
1 'polypeptide(L)'
;MSFRSSSDRSFSPTLFDSHEYGATHHGRVGEPGSAGGYEREAAPIEEDDVMAKDDLFFQRAEDTKPRTQAQIEEDEEAARNELERVAEGKRDKLRALVWWIVRGGGFPDDYRTPSAGTMAKMSETEWESMLADVEGTDENLFLGEWKDEVNFGQRVTVFSKSFCPFSQRAKDILDTYPIYPDPFVIELDQRDDMSTIQDILLGLTGRRTVPNVLIRFESIGGADETQLLHSEGVLQRRLSISEPKFIDWNRDP
;
A
#
# COMPACT_ATOMS: atom_id res chain seq x y z
N MET A 1 31.88 -27.40 -49.81
CA MET A 1 33.18 -26.74 -49.60
C MET A 1 33.06 -25.96 -48.28
N SER A 2 33.55 -26.49 -47.16
CA SER A 2 34.95 -26.32 -46.69
C SER A 2 35.22 -24.87 -46.28
N PHE A 3 35.69 -24.47 -45.09
CA PHE A 3 36.35 -25.15 -43.96
C PHE A 3 36.38 -24.19 -42.73
N ARG A 4 36.31 -24.79 -41.53
CA ARG A 4 36.89 -24.49 -40.19
C ARG A 4 37.70 -23.20 -39.89
N SER A 5 37.58 -22.70 -38.65
CA SER A 5 38.59 -22.76 -37.54
C SER A 5 38.24 -21.70 -36.46
N SER A 6 37.85 -22.00 -35.21
CA SER A 6 38.54 -22.64 -34.07
C SER A 6 39.66 -21.80 -33.46
N SER A 7 39.49 -21.36 -32.19
CA SER A 7 40.41 -21.69 -31.07
C SER A 7 39.94 -21.11 -29.73
N ASP A 8 39.65 -22.04 -28.81
CA ASP A 8 39.69 -21.89 -27.34
C ASP A 8 40.99 -21.28 -26.81
N ARG A 9 40.92 -20.69 -25.60
CA ARG A 9 42.01 -20.73 -24.61
C ARG A 9 41.49 -20.48 -23.20
N SER A 10 41.32 -21.58 -22.45
CA SER A 10 41.45 -21.66 -20.99
C SER A 10 42.93 -21.61 -20.57
N PHE A 11 43.28 -21.03 -19.42
CA PHE A 11 44.19 -21.64 -18.43
C PHE A 11 44.23 -20.85 -17.10
N SER A 12 44.54 -21.61 -16.05
CA SER A 12 44.35 -21.53 -14.59
C SER A 12 45.37 -20.68 -13.77
N PRO A 13 45.26 -20.61 -12.42
CA PRO A 13 45.86 -19.58 -11.54
C PRO A 13 47.18 -20.00 -10.89
N THR A 14 47.86 -19.04 -10.24
CA THR A 14 49.07 -19.30 -9.43
C THR A 14 49.02 -18.70 -8.02
N LEU A 15 49.69 -19.44 -7.15
CA LEU A 15 49.72 -19.48 -5.68
C LEU A 15 50.76 -18.52 -5.05
N PHE A 16 50.53 -18.18 -3.78
CA PHE A 16 51.48 -18.08 -2.63
C PHE A 16 52.87 -17.43 -2.82
N ASP A 17 53.19 -16.43 -1.99
CA ASP A 17 54.33 -16.57 -1.06
C ASP A 17 54.25 -15.65 0.17
N SER A 18 54.76 -16.17 1.27
CA SER A 18 54.88 -15.64 2.63
C SER A 18 56.18 -14.84 2.85
N HIS A 19 56.23 -13.92 3.82
CA HIS A 19 57.37 -13.78 4.75
C HIS A 19 57.12 -12.75 5.88
N GLU A 20 57.31 -13.20 7.13
CA GLU A 20 57.53 -12.43 8.36
C GLU A 20 58.93 -11.79 8.40
N TYR A 21 59.10 -10.72 9.21
CA TYR A 21 60.22 -10.32 10.10
C TYR A 21 59.87 -8.89 10.60
N GLY A 22 59.99 -8.43 11.85
CA GLY A 22 60.74 -8.82 13.04
C GLY A 22 61.42 -7.57 13.67
N ALA A 23 60.80 -6.99 14.72
CA ALA A 23 61.28 -6.16 15.86
C ALA A 23 62.49 -5.18 15.79
N THR A 24 62.39 -3.99 16.42
CA THR A 24 62.95 -3.67 17.77
C THR A 24 62.97 -2.16 18.15
N HIS A 25 62.60 -1.92 19.42
CA HIS A 25 62.96 -0.91 20.45
C HIS A 25 63.42 0.53 20.15
N HIS A 26 62.82 1.49 20.89
CA HIS A 26 63.53 2.30 21.91
C HIS A 26 62.58 2.85 22.98
N GLY A 27 62.94 2.65 24.25
CA GLY A 27 62.27 3.21 25.42
C GLY A 27 62.89 4.54 25.86
N ARG A 28 62.17 5.29 26.68
CA ARG A 28 62.74 6.33 27.55
C ARG A 28 62.02 6.36 28.89
N VAL A 29 62.84 6.32 29.93
CA VAL A 29 62.52 6.29 31.36
C VAL A 29 62.49 7.73 31.88
N GLY A 30 61.63 8.03 32.86
CA GLY A 30 61.57 9.29 33.60
C GLY A 30 60.80 9.12 34.91
N GLU A 31 61.39 9.58 36.01
CA GLU A 31 61.26 9.12 37.41
C GLU A 31 60.22 9.87 38.31
N PRO A 32 60.04 9.47 39.59
CA PRO A 32 58.78 9.60 40.35
C PRO A 32 58.75 10.69 41.45
N GLY A 33 57.54 10.96 41.95
CA GLY A 33 57.30 11.35 43.35
C GLY A 33 56.59 12.69 43.58
N SER A 34 55.35 12.66 44.10
CA SER A 34 54.92 13.48 45.24
C SER A 34 53.52 13.07 45.72
N ALA A 35 53.35 13.15 47.04
CA ALA A 35 52.30 12.58 47.86
C ALA A 35 50.93 13.27 47.73
N GLY A 36 49.87 12.51 48.03
CA GLY A 36 48.51 13.06 48.18
C GLY A 36 47.47 11.97 48.38
N GLY A 37 47.49 11.33 49.56
CA GLY A 37 46.41 10.45 49.98
C GLY A 37 45.13 11.23 50.26
N TYR A 38 44.01 10.69 49.80
CA TYR A 38 42.70 10.86 50.40
C TYR A 38 41.91 9.58 50.12
N GLU A 39 41.82 8.75 51.15
CA GLU A 39 40.77 7.75 51.28
C GLU A 39 39.43 8.48 51.12
N ARG A 40 38.61 8.05 50.16
CA ARG A 40 37.18 8.31 50.23
C ARG A 40 36.56 7.09 50.89
N GLU A 41 36.27 7.23 52.17
CA GLU A 41 35.28 6.39 52.85
C GLU A 41 34.02 6.37 51.97
N ALA A 42 33.62 5.17 51.54
CA ALA A 42 32.28 4.97 51.00
C ALA A 42 31.32 5.24 52.15
N ALA A 43 30.49 6.28 52.01
CA ALA A 43 29.43 6.55 52.97
C ALA A 43 28.58 5.28 53.17
N PRO A 44 28.15 4.96 54.40
CA PRO A 44 27.24 3.86 54.63
C PRO A 44 25.97 4.12 53.83
N ILE A 45 25.63 3.18 52.95
CA ILE A 45 24.32 3.17 52.31
C ILE A 45 23.36 2.86 53.47
N GLU A 46 22.50 3.82 53.86
CA GLU A 46 21.48 3.52 54.85
C GLU A 46 20.57 2.42 54.30
N GLU A 47 20.33 1.37 55.10
CA GLU A 47 19.53 0.20 54.70
C GLU A 47 18.09 0.60 54.32
N ASP A 48 17.62 1.76 54.77
CA ASP A 48 16.29 2.30 54.47
C ASP A 48 16.15 2.78 53.00
N ASP A 49 17.24 3.08 52.30
CA ASP A 49 17.21 3.47 50.86
C ASP A 49 17.17 2.25 49.92
N VAL A 50 17.45 1.05 50.44
CA VAL A 50 17.37 -0.21 49.70
C VAL A 50 15.93 -0.74 49.71
N MET A 51 15.16 -0.41 50.75
CA MET A 51 13.77 -0.87 50.94
C MET A 51 12.76 -0.16 50.01
N ALA A 52 13.07 1.04 49.51
CA ALA A 52 12.17 1.78 48.62
C ALA A 52 12.18 1.31 47.15
N LYS A 53 13.11 0.42 46.77
CA LYS A 53 13.21 -0.11 45.39
C LYS A 53 12.50 -1.44 45.19
N ASP A 54 12.23 -2.18 46.26
CA ASP A 54 11.52 -3.45 46.18
C ASP A 54 9.99 -3.26 46.12
N ASP A 55 9.45 -2.17 46.68
CA ASP A 55 8.03 -1.82 46.56
C ASP A 55 7.65 -1.29 45.15
N LEU A 56 8.61 -0.74 44.41
CA LEU A 56 8.43 -0.33 43.01
C LEU A 56 8.54 -1.52 42.03
N PHE A 57 9.09 -2.65 42.47
CA PHE A 57 9.18 -3.85 41.65
C PHE A 57 7.88 -4.67 41.68
N PHE A 58 7.15 -4.64 42.81
CA PHE A 58 5.90 -5.37 42.97
C PHE A 58 4.67 -4.66 42.37
N GLN A 59 4.65 -3.33 42.30
CA GLN A 59 3.55 -2.59 41.66
C GLN A 59 3.53 -2.73 40.12
N ARG A 60 4.60 -3.26 39.52
CA ARG A 60 4.69 -3.46 38.06
C ARG A 60 4.09 -4.80 37.59
N ALA A 61 3.86 -5.74 38.50
CA ALA A 61 3.37 -7.08 38.15
C ALA A 61 1.84 -7.17 38.02
N GLU A 62 1.08 -6.18 38.48
CA GLU A 62 -0.38 -6.22 38.45
C GLU A 62 -1.00 -5.71 37.13
N ASP A 63 -0.22 -5.02 36.29
CA ASP A 63 -0.70 -4.37 35.05
C ASP A 63 -0.51 -5.19 33.76
N THR A 64 -0.13 -6.46 33.86
CA THR A 64 -0.09 -7.35 32.68
C THR A 64 -0.80 -8.67 32.96
N LYS A 65 -2.07 -8.61 33.38
CA LYS A 65 -2.91 -9.80 33.27
C LYS A 65 -2.92 -10.23 31.79
N PRO A 66 -2.53 -11.47 31.47
CA PRO A 66 -2.61 -11.96 30.09
C PRO A 66 -4.05 -11.84 29.63
N ARG A 67 -4.25 -11.29 28.41
CA ARG A 67 -5.59 -11.12 27.83
C ARG A 67 -6.31 -12.46 27.84
N THR A 68 -7.57 -12.43 28.23
CA THR A 68 -8.45 -13.60 28.11
C THR A 68 -8.71 -13.90 26.63
N GLN A 69 -9.08 -15.15 26.32
CA GLN A 69 -9.42 -15.55 24.95
C GLN A 69 -10.52 -14.65 24.35
N ALA A 70 -11.54 -14.28 25.15
CA ALA A 70 -12.60 -13.39 24.71
C ALA A 70 -12.09 -11.97 24.35
N GLN A 71 -11.14 -11.43 25.12
CA GLN A 71 -10.54 -10.13 24.82
C GLN A 71 -9.67 -10.17 23.56
N ILE A 72 -8.98 -11.29 23.30
CA ILE A 72 -8.21 -11.49 22.06
C ILE A 72 -9.17 -11.48 20.87
N GLU A 73 -10.26 -12.25 20.95
CA GLU A 73 -11.26 -12.33 19.88
C GLU A 73 -11.93 -10.97 19.61
N GLU A 74 -12.25 -10.21 20.67
CA GLU A 74 -12.81 -8.86 20.59
C GLU A 74 -11.82 -7.88 19.95
N ASP A 75 -10.55 -7.89 20.37
CA ASP A 75 -9.50 -7.05 19.79
C ASP A 75 -9.26 -7.38 18.30
N GLU A 76 -9.25 -8.67 17.94
CA GLU A 76 -9.10 -9.12 16.56
C GLU A 76 -10.31 -8.74 15.70
N GLU A 77 -11.52 -8.83 16.24
CA GLU A 77 -12.74 -8.39 15.55
C GLU A 77 -12.75 -6.88 15.35
N ALA A 78 -12.41 -6.11 16.38
CA ALA A 78 -12.27 -4.66 16.29
C ALA A 78 -11.23 -4.27 15.23
N ALA A 79 -10.09 -4.96 15.18
CA ALA A 79 -9.06 -4.73 14.16
C ALA A 79 -9.57 -5.05 12.74
N ARG A 80 -10.30 -6.17 12.55
CA ARG A 80 -10.91 -6.51 11.25
C ARG A 80 -11.94 -5.47 10.81
N ASN A 81 -12.81 -5.04 11.72
CA ASN A 81 -13.82 -4.03 11.43
C ASN A 81 -13.19 -2.69 11.05
N GLU A 82 -12.11 -2.29 11.72
CA GLU A 82 -11.37 -1.08 11.37
C GLU A 82 -10.69 -1.20 10.00
N LEU A 83 -10.09 -2.35 9.68
CA LEU A 83 -9.51 -2.59 8.36
C LEU A 83 -10.57 -2.51 7.25
N GLU A 84 -11.74 -3.12 7.45
CA GLU A 84 -12.83 -3.05 6.47
C GLU A 84 -13.38 -1.63 6.34
N ARG A 85 -13.53 -0.88 7.44
CA ARG A 85 -13.95 0.53 7.40
C ARG A 85 -12.97 1.39 6.61
N VAL A 86 -11.67 1.17 6.80
CA VAL A 86 -10.61 1.86 6.04
C VAL A 86 -10.63 1.45 4.57
N ALA A 87 -10.87 0.17 4.27
CA ALA A 87 -10.99 -0.33 2.91
C ALA A 87 -12.20 0.28 2.18
N GLU A 88 -13.37 0.32 2.84
CA GLU A 88 -14.58 0.92 2.29
C GLU A 88 -14.38 2.41 2.01
N GLY A 89 -13.77 3.16 2.94
CA GLY A 89 -13.45 4.57 2.71
C GLY A 89 -12.48 4.82 1.54
N LYS A 90 -11.66 3.84 1.15
CA LYS A 90 -10.86 3.90 -0.10
C LYS A 90 -11.71 3.59 -1.33
N ARG A 91 -12.60 2.59 -1.23
CA ARG A 91 -13.54 2.24 -2.31
C ARG A 91 -14.47 3.41 -2.63
N ASP A 92 -15.00 4.10 -1.62
CA ASP A 92 -15.84 5.29 -1.78
C ASP A 92 -15.12 6.40 -2.55
N LYS A 93 -13.85 6.67 -2.22
CA LYS A 93 -13.03 7.67 -2.93
C LYS A 93 -12.76 7.28 -4.38
N LEU A 94 -12.47 6.01 -4.64
CA LEU A 94 -12.30 5.49 -6.00
C LEU A 94 -13.62 5.53 -6.77
N ARG A 95 -14.74 5.24 -6.12
CA ARG A 95 -16.09 5.34 -6.68
C ARG A 95 -16.40 6.76 -7.12
N ALA A 96 -16.17 7.73 -6.23
CA ALA A 96 -16.34 9.15 -6.54
C ALA A 96 -15.40 9.63 -7.67
N LEU A 97 -14.13 9.20 -7.66
CA LEU A 97 -13.18 9.54 -8.72
C LEU A 97 -13.61 9.00 -10.09
N VAL A 98 -14.00 7.73 -10.15
CA VAL A 98 -14.47 7.11 -11.40
C VAL A 98 -15.74 7.80 -11.89
N TRP A 99 -16.70 8.05 -11.01
CA TRP A 99 -17.92 8.79 -11.34
C TRP A 99 -17.63 10.18 -11.92
N TRP A 100 -16.74 10.93 -11.27
CA TRP A 100 -16.31 12.24 -11.69
C TRP A 100 -15.66 12.22 -13.08
N ILE A 101 -14.78 11.25 -13.35
CA ILE A 101 -14.16 11.06 -14.68
C ILE A 101 -15.22 10.73 -15.75
N VAL A 102 -16.18 9.86 -15.45
CA VAL A 102 -17.27 9.46 -16.37
C VAL A 102 -18.10 10.68 -16.79
N ARG A 103 -18.29 11.63 -15.87
CA ARG A 103 -19.04 12.87 -16.10
C ARG A 103 -18.20 13.98 -16.74
N GLY A 104 -17.00 13.68 -17.20
CA GLY A 104 -16.14 14.61 -17.93
C GLY A 104 -15.24 15.45 -17.04
N GLY A 105 -15.12 15.11 -15.75
CA GLY A 105 -14.17 15.76 -14.85
C GLY A 105 -12.73 15.65 -15.36
N GLY A 106 -11.98 16.75 -15.26
CA GLY A 106 -10.56 16.82 -15.57
C GLY A 106 -9.85 17.80 -14.64
N PHE A 107 -8.65 17.46 -14.19
CA PHE A 107 -7.89 18.35 -13.32
C PHE A 107 -7.14 19.41 -14.14
N PRO A 108 -7.05 20.67 -13.68
CA PRO A 108 -6.22 21.67 -14.33
C PRO A 108 -4.72 21.34 -14.20
N ASP A 109 -3.91 21.87 -15.12
CA ASP A 109 -2.46 21.60 -15.18
C ASP A 109 -1.68 21.96 -13.90
N ASP A 110 -2.17 22.94 -13.14
CA ASP A 110 -1.56 23.42 -11.90
C ASP A 110 -2.14 22.75 -10.63
N TYR A 111 -3.04 21.76 -10.81
CA TYR A 111 -3.65 21.05 -9.70
C TYR A 111 -2.61 20.33 -8.85
N ARG A 112 -2.70 20.52 -7.53
CA ARG A 112 -1.81 19.86 -6.56
C ARG A 112 -2.51 18.67 -5.94
N THR A 113 -2.13 17.48 -6.37
CA THR A 113 -2.61 16.22 -5.79
C THR A 113 -2.35 16.16 -4.29
N PRO A 114 -3.38 15.93 -3.44
CA PRO A 114 -3.19 15.71 -2.02
C PRO A 114 -2.29 14.48 -1.77
N SER A 115 -1.51 14.51 -0.69
CA SER A 115 -0.67 13.35 -0.33
C SER A 115 -1.51 12.12 0.01
N ALA A 116 -0.95 10.91 -0.09
CA ALA A 116 -1.63 9.68 0.31
C ALA A 116 -2.14 9.74 1.77
N GLY A 117 -1.36 10.31 2.68
CA GLY A 117 -1.76 10.50 4.07
C GLY A 117 -2.87 11.53 4.26
N THR A 118 -2.92 12.56 3.41
CA THR A 118 -4.02 13.54 3.38
C THR A 118 -5.30 12.87 2.87
N MET A 119 -5.23 12.18 1.73
CA MET A 119 -6.37 11.46 1.16
C MET A 119 -6.90 10.40 2.11
N ALA A 120 -6.04 9.71 2.87
CA ALA A 120 -6.47 8.73 3.86
C ALA A 120 -7.31 9.33 5.00
N LYS A 121 -7.03 10.59 5.38
CA LYS A 121 -7.72 11.28 6.49
C LYS A 121 -9.00 11.99 6.06
N MET A 122 -9.12 12.35 4.78
CA MET A 122 -10.32 12.98 4.24
C MET A 122 -11.53 12.06 4.40
N SER A 123 -12.64 12.63 4.85
CA SER A 123 -13.97 12.04 4.78
C SER A 123 -14.43 11.91 3.33
N GLU A 124 -15.49 11.13 3.12
CA GLU A 124 -16.12 11.01 1.80
C GLU A 124 -16.62 12.37 1.30
N THR A 125 -17.32 13.13 2.15
CA THR A 125 -17.87 14.44 1.80
C THR A 125 -16.79 15.47 1.46
N GLU A 126 -15.66 15.47 2.17
CA GLU A 126 -14.53 16.35 1.82
C GLU A 126 -13.92 15.97 0.47
N TRP A 127 -13.86 14.66 0.17
CA TRP A 127 -13.36 14.16 -1.10
C TRP A 127 -14.29 14.52 -2.27
N GLU A 128 -15.60 14.34 -2.09
CA GLU A 128 -16.63 14.74 -3.07
C GLU A 128 -16.61 16.24 -3.32
N SER A 129 -16.58 17.07 -2.26
CA SER A 129 -16.47 18.53 -2.39
C SER A 129 -15.21 18.91 -3.15
N MET A 130 -14.06 18.30 -2.84
CA MET A 130 -12.80 18.58 -3.53
C MET A 130 -12.90 18.30 -5.03
N LEU A 131 -13.60 17.25 -5.45
CA LEU A 131 -13.81 16.92 -6.85
C LEU A 131 -14.83 17.85 -7.53
N ALA A 132 -15.90 18.23 -6.82
CA ALA A 132 -16.93 19.16 -7.31
C ALA A 132 -16.45 20.63 -7.36
N ASP A 133 -15.41 20.98 -6.61
CA ASP A 133 -14.81 22.32 -6.65
C ASP A 133 -13.81 22.48 -7.81
N VAL A 134 -13.48 21.41 -8.53
CA VAL A 134 -12.63 21.48 -9.73
C VAL A 134 -13.41 22.18 -10.84
N GLU A 135 -12.78 23.17 -11.48
CA GLU A 135 -13.41 23.96 -12.55
C GLU A 135 -13.97 23.07 -13.67
N GLY A 136 -15.18 23.40 -14.13
CA GLY A 136 -15.85 22.69 -15.22
C GLY A 136 -16.64 21.44 -14.80
N THR A 137 -16.77 21.19 -13.50
CA THR A 137 -17.59 20.09 -12.97
C THR A 137 -19.02 20.52 -12.69
N ASP A 138 -19.95 19.56 -12.78
CA ASP A 138 -21.37 19.78 -12.52
C ASP A 138 -21.62 19.97 -11.01
N GLU A 139 -22.32 21.03 -10.63
CA GLU A 139 -22.68 21.32 -9.23
C GLU A 139 -23.57 20.22 -8.60
N ASN A 140 -24.28 19.45 -9.43
CA ASN A 140 -25.16 18.37 -9.00
C ASN A 140 -24.49 16.98 -9.11
N LEU A 141 -23.18 16.92 -9.34
CA LEU A 141 -22.46 15.68 -9.64
C LEU A 141 -22.68 14.58 -8.60
N PHE A 142 -22.67 14.92 -7.31
CA PHE A 142 -22.81 13.95 -6.21
C PHE A 142 -24.21 13.99 -5.55
N LEU A 143 -25.22 14.51 -6.25
CA LEU A 143 -26.59 14.50 -5.78
C LEU A 143 -27.37 13.26 -6.25
N GLY A 144 -28.39 12.87 -5.50
CA GLY A 144 -29.25 11.74 -5.82
C GLY A 144 -28.54 10.39 -5.69
N GLU A 145 -28.94 9.43 -6.52
CA GLU A 145 -28.49 8.04 -6.47
C GLU A 145 -27.22 7.79 -7.31
N TRP A 146 -26.29 8.75 -7.33
CA TRP A 146 -25.07 8.67 -8.14
C TRP A 146 -24.24 7.41 -7.83
N LYS A 147 -24.26 6.97 -6.56
CA LYS A 147 -23.59 5.74 -6.11
C LYS A 147 -24.18 4.52 -6.79
N ASP A 148 -25.49 4.43 -6.93
CA ASP A 148 -26.15 3.30 -7.58
C ASP A 148 -25.86 3.28 -9.07
N GLU A 149 -25.87 4.45 -9.72
CA GLU A 149 -25.51 4.57 -11.14
C GLU A 149 -24.08 4.08 -11.42
N VAL A 150 -23.10 4.56 -10.66
CA VAL A 150 -21.70 4.15 -10.85
C VAL A 150 -21.45 2.71 -10.42
N ASN A 151 -22.11 2.24 -9.34
CA ASN A 151 -22.04 0.84 -8.89
C ASN A 151 -22.59 -0.13 -9.93
N PHE A 152 -23.55 0.29 -10.74
CA PHE A 152 -24.03 -0.50 -11.87
C PHE A 152 -23.14 -0.35 -13.10
N GLY A 153 -22.87 0.89 -13.51
CA GLY A 153 -22.24 1.22 -14.80
C GLY A 153 -20.73 1.01 -14.88
N GLN A 154 -20.00 1.20 -13.77
CA GLN A 154 -18.53 1.23 -13.74
C GLN A 154 -17.92 0.28 -12.71
N ARG A 155 -18.69 -0.74 -12.31
CA ARG A 155 -18.24 -1.78 -11.36
C ARG A 155 -16.96 -2.48 -11.79
N VAL A 156 -16.69 -2.58 -13.08
CA VAL A 156 -15.39 -2.98 -13.61
C VAL A 156 -14.83 -1.78 -14.35
N THR A 157 -13.74 -1.23 -13.82
CA THR A 157 -13.05 -0.08 -14.42
C THR A 157 -11.58 -0.42 -14.66
N VAL A 158 -11.04 -0.04 -15.81
CA VAL A 158 -9.64 -0.28 -16.18
C VAL A 158 -8.97 1.05 -16.47
N PHE A 159 -8.06 1.48 -15.59
CA PHE A 159 -7.12 2.54 -15.92
C PHE A 159 -6.04 1.98 -16.83
N SER A 160 -5.96 2.50 -18.05
CA SER A 160 -5.22 1.93 -19.18
C SER A 160 -4.33 2.98 -19.84
N LYS A 161 -3.47 2.52 -20.75
CA LYS A 161 -2.91 3.35 -21.82
C LYS A 161 -3.08 2.65 -23.15
N SER A 162 -3.46 3.39 -24.19
CA SER A 162 -3.88 2.83 -25.48
C SER A 162 -2.79 2.00 -26.16
N PHE A 163 -1.53 2.38 -25.99
CA PHE A 163 -0.36 1.70 -26.57
C PHE A 163 0.29 0.64 -25.65
N CYS A 164 -0.22 0.46 -24.43
CA CYS A 164 0.43 -0.38 -23.43
C CYS A 164 0.08 -1.87 -23.63
N PRO A 165 1.06 -2.77 -23.89
CA PRO A 165 0.77 -4.19 -24.10
C PRO A 165 0.26 -4.90 -22.85
N PHE A 166 0.65 -4.45 -21.65
CA PHE A 166 0.12 -4.97 -20.39
C PHE A 166 -1.35 -4.61 -20.21
N SER A 167 -1.73 -3.38 -20.59
CA SER A 167 -3.13 -2.95 -20.56
C SER A 167 -3.97 -3.72 -21.55
N GLN A 168 -3.45 -3.97 -22.75
CA GLN A 168 -4.14 -4.82 -23.73
C GLN A 168 -4.38 -6.22 -23.19
N ARG A 169 -3.36 -6.86 -22.58
CA ARG A 169 -3.51 -8.19 -21.98
C ARG A 169 -4.59 -8.24 -20.90
N ALA A 170 -4.65 -7.23 -20.02
CA ALA A 170 -5.68 -7.17 -18.99
C ALA A 170 -7.09 -7.02 -19.59
N LYS A 171 -7.24 -6.17 -20.62
CA LYS A 171 -8.49 -6.01 -21.37
C LYS A 171 -8.91 -7.32 -22.04
N ASP A 172 -7.98 -7.98 -22.75
CA ASP A 172 -8.24 -9.26 -23.42
C ASP A 172 -8.73 -10.34 -22.43
N ILE A 173 -8.15 -10.40 -21.22
CA ILE A 173 -8.61 -11.34 -20.18
C ILE A 173 -10.03 -10.99 -19.71
N LEU A 174 -10.33 -9.72 -19.47
CA LEU A 174 -11.67 -9.28 -19.05
C LEU A 174 -12.72 -9.56 -20.11
N ASP A 175 -12.38 -9.41 -21.40
CA ASP A 175 -13.25 -9.69 -22.55
C ASP A 175 -13.63 -11.19 -22.66
N THR A 176 -12.92 -12.09 -21.96
CA THR A 176 -13.30 -13.52 -21.87
C THR A 176 -14.50 -13.78 -20.95
N TYR A 177 -14.92 -12.79 -20.16
CA TYR A 177 -16.01 -12.91 -19.20
C TYR A 177 -17.28 -12.22 -19.70
N PRO A 178 -18.48 -12.77 -19.41
CA PRO A 178 -19.75 -12.13 -19.72
C PRO A 178 -20.05 -11.01 -18.70
N ILE A 179 -19.35 -9.88 -18.81
CA ILE A 179 -19.51 -8.73 -17.92
C ILE A 179 -20.55 -7.80 -18.54
N TYR A 180 -21.61 -7.50 -17.79
CA TYR A 180 -22.58 -6.47 -18.15
C TYR A 180 -22.76 -5.47 -17.00
N PRO A 181 -22.76 -4.16 -17.26
CA PRO A 181 -22.28 -3.49 -18.49
C PRO A 181 -20.79 -3.78 -18.78
N ASP A 182 -20.33 -3.51 -20.01
CA ASP A 182 -18.95 -3.73 -20.41
C ASP A 182 -17.96 -2.97 -19.50
N PRO A 183 -16.73 -3.50 -19.28
CA PRO A 183 -15.71 -2.80 -18.51
C PRO A 183 -15.48 -1.36 -18.99
N PHE A 184 -15.52 -0.41 -18.05
CA PHE A 184 -15.25 0.99 -18.36
C PHE A 184 -13.74 1.23 -18.45
N VAL A 185 -13.25 1.62 -19.63
CA VAL A 185 -11.81 1.83 -19.86
C VAL A 185 -11.49 3.33 -19.85
N ILE A 186 -10.56 3.72 -18.98
CA ILE A 186 -10.03 5.08 -18.90
C ILE A 186 -8.62 5.07 -19.49
N GLU A 187 -8.50 5.52 -20.75
CA GLU A 187 -7.21 5.63 -21.44
C GLU A 187 -6.48 6.90 -21.00
N LEU A 188 -5.57 6.74 -20.03
CA LEU A 188 -4.90 7.85 -19.36
C LEU A 188 -3.97 8.64 -20.29
N ASP A 189 -3.41 8.02 -21.32
CA ASP A 189 -2.57 8.71 -22.31
C ASP A 189 -3.35 9.68 -23.23
N GLN A 190 -4.68 9.63 -23.19
CA GLN A 190 -5.56 10.53 -23.94
C GLN A 190 -6.10 11.68 -23.09
N ARG A 191 -5.56 11.87 -21.88
CA ARG A 191 -5.97 12.91 -20.94
C ARG A 191 -4.81 13.82 -20.57
N ASP A 192 -5.08 15.11 -20.47
CA ASP A 192 -4.09 16.11 -20.06
C ASP A 192 -3.70 15.93 -18.58
N ASP A 193 -4.65 15.52 -17.74
CA ASP A 193 -4.50 15.30 -16.30
C ASP A 193 -3.97 13.90 -15.91
N MET A 194 -3.35 13.18 -16.86
CA MET A 194 -2.82 11.82 -16.66
C MET A 194 -1.99 11.70 -15.37
N SER A 195 -1.02 12.59 -15.18
CA SER A 195 -0.09 12.49 -14.05
C SER A 195 -0.82 12.63 -12.72
N THR A 196 -1.74 13.57 -12.63
CA THR A 196 -2.58 13.81 -11.45
C THR A 196 -3.38 12.57 -11.09
N ILE A 197 -4.07 11.97 -12.08
CA ILE A 197 -4.83 10.74 -11.85
C ILE A 197 -3.91 9.59 -11.41
N GLN A 198 -2.74 9.43 -12.02
CA GLN A 198 -1.76 8.40 -11.62
C GLN A 198 -1.29 8.58 -10.16
N ASP A 199 -1.10 9.81 -9.72
CA ASP A 199 -0.66 10.11 -8.35
C ASP A 199 -1.79 9.89 -7.33
N ILE A 200 -3.04 10.21 -7.69
CA ILE A 200 -4.23 9.84 -6.90
C ILE A 200 -4.36 8.33 -6.78
N LEU A 201 -4.24 7.59 -7.90
CA LEU A 201 -4.29 6.14 -7.92
C LEU A 201 -3.19 5.51 -7.07
N LEU A 202 -1.98 6.07 -7.08
CA LEU A 202 -0.91 5.63 -6.19
C LEU A 202 -1.31 5.78 -4.72
N GLY A 203 -1.92 6.90 -4.34
CA GLY A 203 -2.33 7.11 -2.95
C GLY A 203 -3.52 6.25 -2.50
N LEU A 204 -4.48 5.98 -3.39
CA LEU A 204 -5.69 5.20 -3.06
C LEU A 204 -5.47 3.68 -3.18
N THR A 205 -4.73 3.25 -4.20
CA THR A 205 -4.56 1.82 -4.55
C THR A 205 -3.15 1.28 -4.28
N GLY A 206 -2.17 2.15 -4.04
CA GLY A 206 -0.75 1.77 -4.00
C GLY A 206 -0.13 1.54 -5.38
N ARG A 207 -0.88 1.76 -6.48
CA ARG A 207 -0.41 1.52 -7.85
C ARG A 207 -0.51 2.77 -8.72
N ARG A 208 0.64 3.26 -9.16
CA ARG A 208 0.77 4.37 -10.14
C ARG A 208 0.70 3.89 -11.60
N THR A 209 1.10 2.65 -11.85
CA THR A 209 1.29 2.09 -13.20
C THR A 209 -0.02 1.60 -13.80
N VAL A 210 -0.05 1.52 -15.14
CA VAL A 210 -1.13 0.88 -15.89
C VAL A 210 -0.73 -0.55 -16.33
N PRO A 211 -1.69 -1.47 -16.49
CA PRO A 211 -3.09 -1.31 -16.11
C PRO A 211 -3.25 -1.27 -14.59
N ASN A 212 -4.29 -0.58 -14.13
CA ASN A 212 -4.84 -0.70 -12.79
C ASN A 212 -6.31 -1.08 -12.92
N VAL A 213 -6.62 -2.35 -12.65
CA VAL A 213 -7.96 -2.92 -12.82
C VAL A 213 -8.70 -2.83 -11.49
N LEU A 214 -9.89 -2.23 -11.52
CA LEU A 214 -10.79 -2.12 -10.38
C LEU A 214 -11.99 -3.04 -10.59
N ILE A 215 -12.34 -3.80 -9.56
CA ILE A 215 -13.62 -4.53 -9.46
C ILE A 215 -14.33 -4.06 -8.20
N ARG A 216 -15.54 -3.51 -8.34
CA ARG A 216 -16.29 -2.82 -7.27
C ARG A 216 -15.42 -1.81 -6.52
N PHE A 217 -14.72 -0.97 -7.29
CA PHE A 217 -13.87 0.11 -6.77
C PHE A 217 -12.74 -0.35 -5.85
N GLU A 218 -12.34 -1.62 -5.97
CA GLU A 218 -11.18 -2.19 -5.30
C GLU A 218 -10.16 -2.63 -6.35
N SER A 219 -8.90 -2.20 -6.20
CA SER A 219 -7.84 -2.59 -7.13
C SER A 219 -7.52 -4.08 -6.98
N ILE A 220 -7.58 -4.80 -8.09
CA ILE A 220 -7.08 -6.18 -8.17
C ILE A 220 -5.63 -6.25 -8.67
N GLY A 221 -5.02 -5.10 -8.98
CA GLY A 221 -3.66 -4.99 -9.49
C GLY A 221 -3.60 -4.68 -10.99
N GLY A 222 -2.52 -5.13 -11.64
CA GLY A 222 -2.25 -4.93 -13.05
C GLY A 222 -2.46 -6.21 -13.87
N ALA A 223 -1.71 -6.33 -14.96
CA ALA A 223 -1.90 -7.41 -15.93
C ALA A 223 -1.55 -8.79 -15.34
N ASP A 224 -0.47 -8.86 -14.56
CA ASP A 224 0.01 -10.13 -13.99
C ASP A 224 -0.92 -10.61 -12.88
N GLU A 225 -1.39 -9.71 -12.01
CA GLU A 225 -2.39 -10.05 -10.99
C GLU A 225 -3.73 -10.43 -11.62
N THR A 226 -4.15 -9.74 -12.69
CA THR A 226 -5.38 -10.11 -13.43
C THR A 226 -5.24 -11.51 -14.04
N GLN A 227 -4.09 -11.83 -14.65
CA GLN A 227 -3.80 -13.14 -15.22
C GLN A 227 -3.77 -14.24 -14.16
N LEU A 228 -3.21 -13.97 -12.99
CA LEU A 228 -3.18 -14.89 -11.85
C LEU A 228 -4.59 -15.18 -11.35
N LEU A 229 -5.40 -14.14 -11.11
CA LEU A 229 -6.78 -14.30 -10.65
C LEU A 229 -7.63 -15.06 -11.69
N HIS A 230 -7.37 -14.84 -12.98
CA HIS A 230 -8.00 -15.58 -14.06
C HIS A 230 -7.64 -17.07 -14.02
N SER A 231 -6.35 -17.41 -13.94
CA SER A 231 -5.89 -18.80 -13.94
C SER A 231 -6.33 -19.57 -12.69
N GLU A 232 -6.49 -18.90 -11.56
CA GLU A 232 -7.00 -19.49 -10.31
C GLU A 232 -8.54 -19.56 -10.23
N GLY A 233 -9.25 -19.05 -11.26
CA GLY A 233 -10.71 -18.94 -11.27
C GLY A 233 -11.27 -17.98 -10.20
N VAL A 234 -10.42 -17.23 -9.52
CA VAL A 234 -10.80 -16.23 -8.51
C VAL A 234 -11.46 -15.03 -9.19
N LEU A 235 -11.00 -14.64 -10.38
CA LEU A 235 -11.53 -13.51 -11.13
C LEU A 235 -13.02 -13.70 -11.45
N GLN A 236 -13.43 -14.93 -11.83
CA GLN A 236 -14.84 -15.25 -12.06
C GLN A 236 -15.69 -14.98 -10.81
N ARG A 237 -15.23 -15.44 -9.64
CA ARG A 237 -15.92 -15.20 -8.36
C ARG A 237 -15.98 -13.72 -8.02
N ARG A 238 -14.90 -12.98 -8.27
CA ARG A 238 -14.87 -11.53 -8.06
C ARG A 238 -15.88 -10.82 -8.97
N LEU A 239 -16.06 -11.26 -10.21
CA LEU A 239 -17.02 -10.67 -11.16
C LEU A 239 -18.49 -11.09 -10.88
N SER A 240 -18.72 -12.30 -10.36
CA SER A 240 -20.06 -12.90 -10.20
C SER A 240 -20.83 -12.49 -8.94
N ILE A 241 -20.26 -11.68 -8.02
CA ILE A 241 -20.95 -11.24 -6.78
C ILE A 241 -22.00 -10.16 -7.08
N SER A 242 -22.77 -10.31 -8.15
CA SER A 242 -23.81 -9.38 -8.57
C SER A 242 -24.98 -10.13 -9.21
N GLU A 243 -25.71 -10.88 -8.40
CA GLU A 243 -27.16 -10.81 -8.56
C GLU A 243 -27.59 -9.72 -7.56
N PRO A 244 -27.97 -8.51 -7.98
CA PRO A 244 -28.90 -7.75 -7.15
C PRO A 244 -30.04 -8.73 -6.84
N LYS A 245 -30.50 -8.79 -5.57
CA LYS A 245 -31.76 -9.48 -5.29
C LYS A 245 -32.79 -8.85 -6.22
N PHE A 246 -33.18 -9.53 -7.29
CA PHE A 246 -34.35 -9.15 -8.07
C PHE A 246 -35.50 -9.10 -7.06
N ILE A 247 -35.93 -7.89 -6.71
CA ILE A 247 -37.23 -7.69 -6.10
C ILE A 247 -38.21 -8.07 -7.20
N ASP A 248 -38.73 -9.29 -7.10
CA ASP A 248 -39.83 -9.76 -7.92
C ASP A 248 -41.07 -8.95 -7.54
N TRP A 249 -41.31 -7.85 -8.24
CA TRP A 249 -42.51 -7.03 -8.08
C TRP A 249 -43.81 -7.77 -8.42
N ASN A 250 -43.74 -9.01 -8.94
CA ASN A 250 -44.89 -9.88 -9.18
C ASN A 250 -45.09 -10.95 -8.10
N ARG A 251 -44.34 -10.87 -6.98
CA ARG A 251 -44.46 -11.81 -5.87
C ARG A 251 -44.71 -11.07 -4.56
N ASP A 252 -45.87 -10.44 -4.46
CA ASP A 252 -46.68 -10.45 -3.23
C ASP A 252 -48.17 -10.32 -3.63
N PRO A 253 -49.07 -11.20 -3.11
CA PRO A 253 -50.50 -11.18 -3.37
C PRO A 253 -51.26 -10.09 -2.61
#